data_AF-A0AAD6Q4U4-F1
#
_entry.id   AF-A0AAD6Q4U4-F1
#
_cell.length_a   1.000
_cell.length_b   1.000
_cell.length_c   1.000
_cell.angle_alpha   90.00
_cell.angle_beta   90.00
_cell.angle_gamma   90.00
#
_symmetry.space_group_name_H-M   'P 1'
#
loop_
_entity.id
_entity.type
_entity.pdbx_description
1 polymer ?
#
loop_
_entity_poly.entity_id
_entity_poly.type
_entity_poly.pdbx_seq_one_letter_code
_entity_poly.pdbx_strand_id
1 'polypeptide(L)'
;MPRLRWTPDLHLSFVHAVERLGGREKATPKLVFQLMNVRELSIAHVKSHCSYYRSKKLDEAGQGIVNQFYDERREILLSLSSGGWKTIKTSERS
;
A
#
# COMPACT_ATOMS: atom_id res chain seq x y z
N MET A 1 4.32 -12.67 -17.11
CA MET A 1 3.67 -11.37 -16.88
C MET A 1 4.53 -10.57 -15.91
N PRO A 2 4.95 -9.34 -16.24
CA PRO A 2 5.71 -8.49 -15.33
C PRO A 2 4.88 -8.18 -14.08
N ARG A 3 5.54 -8.13 -12.91
CA ARG A 3 4.91 -7.75 -11.64
C ARG A 3 4.63 -6.25 -11.65
N LEU A 4 3.39 -5.85 -11.33
CA LEU A 4 3.03 -4.45 -11.15
C LEU A 4 3.89 -3.83 -10.02
N ARG A 5 4.43 -2.64 -10.27
CA ARG A 5 5.20 -1.85 -9.29
C ARG A 5 4.32 -0.72 -8.78
N TRP A 6 4.29 -0.53 -7.46
CA TRP A 6 3.63 0.61 -6.83
C TRP A 6 4.58 1.80 -6.83
N THR A 7 4.64 2.51 -7.96
CA THR A 7 5.41 3.76 -8.04
C THR A 7 4.84 4.82 -7.09
N PRO A 8 5.63 5.82 -6.68
CA PRO A 8 5.13 6.91 -5.82
C PRO A 8 3.87 7.56 -6.39
N ASP A 9 3.81 7.85 -7.69
CA ASP A 9 2.63 8.44 -8.34
C ASP A 9 1.40 7.54 -8.26
N LEU A 10 1.58 6.23 -8.48
CA LEU A 10 0.50 5.25 -8.41
C LEU A 10 -0.01 5.10 -6.96
N HIS A 11 0.90 5.14 -5.98
CA HIS A 11 0.56 5.14 -4.57
C HIS A 11 -0.19 6.40 -4.15
N LEU A 12 0.24 7.59 -4.60
CA LEU A 12 -0.46 8.84 -4.34
C LEU A 12 -1.88 8.83 -4.91
N SER A 13 -2.06 8.34 -6.14
CA SER A 13 -3.39 8.15 -6.72
C SER A 13 -4.25 7.20 -5.89
N PHE A 14 -3.66 6.15 -5.32
CA PHE A 14 -4.35 5.22 -4.42
C PHE A 14 -4.78 5.91 -3.12
N VAL A 15 -3.89 6.67 -2.47
CA VAL A 15 -4.20 7.40 -1.22
C VAL A 15 -5.33 8.39 -1.46
N HIS A 16 -5.27 9.18 -2.53
CA HIS A 16 -6.34 10.10 -2.91
C HIS A 16 -7.68 9.37 -3.15
N ALA A 17 -7.67 8.22 -3.80
CA ALA A 17 -8.88 7.42 -4.00
C ALA A 17 -9.44 6.92 -2.66
N VAL A 18 -8.59 6.48 -1.74
CA VAL A 18 -8.98 6.05 -0.39
C VAL A 18 -9.57 7.20 0.42
N GLU A 19 -8.96 8.38 0.39
CA GLU A 19 -9.45 9.59 1.08
C GLU A 19 -10.82 10.02 0.54
N ARG A 20 -11.00 10.04 -0.78
CA ARG A 20 -12.30 10.35 -1.42
C ARG A 20 -13.41 9.37 -1.03
N LEU A 21 -13.05 8.12 -0.70
CA LEU A 21 -13.98 7.11 -0.23
C LEU A 21 -14.25 7.17 1.29
N GLY A 22 -13.78 8.21 1.97
CA GLY A 22 -13.99 8.42 3.39
C GLY A 22 -12.96 7.69 4.27
N GLY A 23 -11.78 7.44 3.72
CA GLY A 23 -10.63 6.90 4.43
C GLY A 23 -10.50 5.37 4.39
N ARG A 24 -9.44 4.91 5.02
CA ARG A 24 -8.91 3.53 5.02
C ARG A 24 -9.94 2.42 5.28
N GLU A 25 -10.84 2.65 6.23
CA GLU A 25 -11.85 1.67 6.65
C GLU A 25 -13.01 1.60 5.66
N LYS A 26 -13.39 2.73 5.06
CA LYS A 26 -14.54 2.84 4.14
C LYS A 26 -14.18 2.51 2.70
N ALA A 27 -12.93 2.74 2.29
CA ALA A 27 -12.47 2.48 0.94
C ALA A 27 -12.46 0.98 0.62
N THR A 28 -13.31 0.54 -0.32
CA THR A 28 -13.32 -0.86 -0.78
C THR A 28 -12.42 -1.06 -2.00
N PRO A 29 -11.76 -2.22 -2.18
CA PRO A 29 -10.86 -2.44 -3.32
C PRO A 29 -11.50 -2.23 -4.69
N LYS A 30 -12.80 -2.56 -4.83
CA LYS A 30 -13.55 -2.36 -6.07
C LYS A 30 -13.70 -0.87 -6.41
N LEU A 31 -14.11 -0.07 -5.42
CA LEU A 31 -14.31 1.37 -5.61
C LEU A 31 -12.99 2.10 -5.82
N VAL A 32 -11.93 1.73 -5.09
CA VAL A 32 -10.58 2.27 -5.30
C VAL A 32 -10.08 1.96 -6.70
N PHE A 33 -10.23 0.71 -7.16
CA PHE A 33 -9.87 0.31 -8.52
C PHE A 33 -10.59 1.13 -9.59
N GLN A 34 -11.91 1.31 -9.43
CA GLN A 34 -12.73 2.12 -10.34
C GLN A 34 -12.33 3.59 -10.34
N LEU A 35 -12.00 4.15 -9.18
CA LEU A 35 -11.57 5.55 -9.04
C LEU A 35 -10.19 5.81 -9.63
N MET A 36 -9.24 4.88 -9.48
CA MET A 36 -7.89 5.02 -10.02
C MET A 36 -7.88 4.90 -11.55
N ASN A 37 -8.77 4.08 -12.13
CA ASN A 37 -8.95 3.94 -13.59
C ASN A 37 -7.63 3.73 -14.38
N VAL A 38 -6.70 2.95 -13.81
CA VAL A 38 -5.41 2.65 -14.44
C VAL A 38 -5.51 1.33 -15.21
N ARG A 39 -5.19 1.36 -16.51
CA ARG A 39 -5.36 0.22 -17.44
C ARG A 39 -4.59 -1.04 -17.04
N GLU A 40 -3.38 -0.88 -16.51
CA GLU A 40 -2.52 -2.00 -16.10
C GLU A 40 -2.76 -2.46 -14.66
N LEU A 41 -3.63 -1.76 -13.94
CA LEU A 41 -4.01 -2.12 -12.58
C LEU A 41 -5.10 -3.19 -12.63
N SER A 42 -5.09 -4.09 -11.65
CA SER A 42 -6.14 -5.08 -11.49
C SER A 42 -6.73 -4.96 -10.09
N ILE A 43 -7.97 -5.43 -9.92
CA ILE A 43 -8.61 -5.46 -8.59
C ILE A 43 -7.81 -6.29 -7.59
N ALA A 44 -7.06 -7.31 -8.03
CA ALA A 44 -6.20 -8.11 -7.19
C ALA A 44 -5.03 -7.30 -6.62
N HIS A 45 -4.40 -6.46 -7.45
CA HIS A 45 -3.35 -5.53 -7.01
C HIS A 45 -3.87 -4.53 -5.98
N VAL A 46 -5.06 -3.97 -6.23
CA VAL A 46 -5.70 -3.04 -5.28
C VAL A 46 -6.09 -3.75 -3.99
N LYS A 47 -6.59 -4.99 -4.07
CA LYS A 47 -6.95 -5.78 -2.88
C LYS A 47 -5.73 -6.05 -1.99
N SER A 48 -4.61 -6.49 -2.58
CA SER A 48 -3.38 -6.72 -1.82
C SER A 48 -2.86 -5.42 -1.20
N HIS A 49 -2.92 -4.32 -1.95
CA HIS A 49 -2.46 -3.02 -1.46
C HIS A 49 -3.37 -2.44 -0.38
N CYS A 50 -4.69 -2.54 -0.50
CA CYS A 50 -5.62 -2.20 0.58
C CYS A 50 -5.34 -3.02 1.83
N SER A 51 -5.05 -4.32 1.71
CA SER A 51 -4.75 -5.17 2.86
C SER A 51 -3.46 -4.74 3.58
N TYR A 52 -2.40 -4.46 2.83
CA TYR A 52 -1.14 -3.93 3.39
C TYR A 52 -1.33 -2.52 3.97
N TYR A 53 -1.98 -1.66 3.19
CA TYR A 53 -2.32 -0.31 3.61
C TYR A 53 -3.20 -0.32 4.84
N ARG A 54 -3.99 -1.36 5.16
CA ARG A 54 -4.79 -1.59 6.39
C ARG A 54 -4.07 -2.25 7.56
N SER A 55 -3.00 -3.00 7.31
CA SER A 55 -2.24 -3.63 8.39
C SER A 55 -1.24 -2.67 9.06
N LYS A 56 -0.81 -1.60 8.38
CA LYS A 56 0.01 -0.53 8.98
C LYS A 56 -0.77 0.33 9.98
N LYS A 57 -1.14 -0.16 11.16
CA LYS A 57 -1.61 0.70 12.27
C LYS A 57 -0.49 1.72 12.56
N LEU A 58 -0.77 3.01 12.49
CA LEU A 58 -1.04 3.86 13.66
C LEU A 58 0.06 3.76 14.74
N ASP A 59 1.33 3.88 14.37
CA ASP A 59 2.32 4.43 15.29
C ASP A 59 2.16 5.96 15.24
N GLU A 60 1.38 6.44 16.21
CA GLU A 60 1.50 7.74 16.86
C GLU A 60 0.92 8.98 16.16
N ALA A 61 0.27 9.79 17.00
CA ALA A 61 -0.55 10.96 16.72
C ALA A 61 0.21 12.18 16.13
N GLY A 62 1.04 11.99 15.12
CA GLY A 62 1.77 13.07 14.42
C GLY A 62 2.37 12.71 13.05
N GLN A 63 2.17 11.49 12.55
CA GLN A 63 3.00 10.89 11.50
C GLN A 63 2.50 11.07 10.05
N GLY A 64 1.80 12.17 9.74
CA GLY A 64 1.28 12.43 8.38
C GLY A 64 2.35 12.76 7.33
N ILE A 65 3.50 13.30 7.76
CA ILE A 65 4.55 13.78 6.85
C ILE A 65 5.72 12.79 6.71
N VAL A 66 5.95 11.95 7.73
CA VAL A 66 7.13 11.06 7.81
C VAL A 66 6.92 9.76 7.03
N ASN A 67 5.68 9.25 6.97
CA ASN A 67 5.37 8.01 6.23
C ASN A 67 5.57 8.14 4.72
N GLN A 68 5.43 9.34 4.15
CA GLN A 68 5.68 9.60 2.73
C GLN A 68 7.17 9.45 2.36
N PHE A 69 8.08 9.84 3.26
CA PHE A 69 9.53 9.81 3.01
C PHE A 69 10.18 8.45 3.28
N TYR A 70 9.63 7.66 4.22
CA TYR A 70 10.15 6.32 4.55
C TYR A 70 9.68 5.20 3.61
N ASP A 71 8.52 5.33 2.95
CA ASP A 71 8.07 4.33 1.96
C ASP A 71 8.89 4.40 0.65
N GLU A 72 9.40 5.57 0.26
CA GLU A 72 10.21 5.75 -0.96
C GLU A 72 11.58 5.02 -0.89
N ARG A 73 12.16 4.86 0.31
CA ARG A 73 13.45 4.15 0.48
C ARG A 73 13.29 2.65 0.79
N ARG A 74 12.15 2.19 1.32
CA ARG A 74 11.95 0.77 1.68
C ARG A 74 11.49 -0.10 0.52
N GLU A 75 10.70 0.41 -0.43
CA GLU A 75 10.39 -0.29 -1.69
C GLU A 75 11.66 -0.58 -2.51
N ILE A 76 12.62 0.37 -2.52
CA ILE A 76 13.93 0.20 -3.18
C ILE A 76 14.76 -0.88 -2.46
N LEU A 77 14.84 -0.89 -1.13
CA LEU A 77 15.61 -1.91 -0.39
C LEU A 77 14.97 -3.31 -0.40
N LEU A 78 13.63 -3.40 -0.36
CA LEU A 78 12.91 -4.68 -0.40
C LEU A 78 12.89 -5.32 -1.79
N SER A 79 12.99 -4.52 -2.85
CA SER A 79 13.09 -5.02 -4.23
C SER A 79 14.51 -5.43 -4.64
N LEU A 80 15.54 -4.95 -3.94
CA LEU A 80 16.94 -5.25 -4.24
C LEU A 80 17.49 -6.52 -3.55
N SER A 81 16.78 -7.09 -2.55
CA SER A 81 17.31 -8.24 -1.80
C SER A 81 16.88 -9.61 -2.30
N SER A 82 15.60 -10.00 -2.31
CA SER A 82 15.19 -11.36 -2.74
C SER A 82 13.70 -11.61 -2.53
N GLY A 83 13.14 -12.52 -3.33
CA GLY A 83 11.71 -12.66 -3.57
C GLY A 83 10.87 -13.23 -2.42
N GLY A 84 9.56 -13.05 -2.56
CA GLY A 84 8.54 -13.79 -1.81
C GLY A 84 7.82 -12.95 -0.76
N TRP A 85 6.60 -12.55 -1.07
CA TRP A 85 5.61 -12.12 -0.07
C TRP A 85 5.01 -13.36 0.62
N LYS A 86 5.85 -14.15 1.31
CA LYS A 86 5.45 -15.16 2.29
C LYS A 86 6.55 -15.27 3.33
N THR A 87 6.33 -14.65 4.49
CA THR A 87 6.57 -15.17 5.85
C THR A 87 6.42 -13.99 6.81
N ILE A 88 5.30 -13.95 7.54
CA ILE A 88 5.16 -13.12 8.74
C ILE A 88 4.96 -14.09 9.89
N LYS A 89 6.01 -14.35 10.65
CA LYS A 89 5.91 -14.72 12.06
C LYS A 89 7.17 -14.23 12.76
N THR A 90 7.02 -13.18 13.56
CA THR A 90 7.76 -13.03 14.81
C THR A 90 6.80 -12.32 15.78
N SER A 91 6.11 -13.12 16.58
CA SER A 91 5.61 -12.65 17.87
C SER A 91 6.74 -12.80 18.90
N GLU A 92 6.54 -12.09 20.01
CA GLU A 92 7.26 -12.11 21.28
C GLU A 92 8.77 -11.79 21.34
N ARG A 93 8.99 -10.56 21.82
CA ARG A 93 9.89 -10.25 22.94
C ARG A 93 9.62 -11.18 24.14
N SER A 94 10.61 -12.01 24.50
CA SER A 94 11.27 -12.15 25.82
C SER A 94 12.10 -13.43 25.85
#